data_AF-A0AAW1YSQ7-F1
#
_entry.id   AF-A0AAW1YSQ7-F1
#
_cell.length_a   1.000
_cell.length_b   1.000
_cell.length_c   1.000
_cell.angle_alpha   90.00
_cell.angle_beta   90.00
_cell.angle_gamma   90.00
#
_symmetry.space_group_name_H-M   'P 1'
#
loop_
_entity.id
_entity.type
_entity.pdbx_description
1 polymer ?
#
loop_
_entity_poly.entity_id
_entity_poly.type
_entity_poly.pdbx_seq_one_letter_code
_entity_poly.pdbx_strand_id
1 'polypeptide(L)' 'FLGPAADEACQYVRGIVGKNPLLLRELNLSEHELGDTQVNRMAALLQDKHCKLNTL' A
#
# COMPACT_ATOMS: atom_id res chain seq x y z
N PHE A 1 -6.70 -13.92 1.74
CA PHE A 1 -6.27 -12.99 2.81
C PHE A 1 -4.88 -12.50 2.44
N LEU A 2 -4.55 -11.24 2.72
CA LEU A 2 -3.22 -10.66 2.43
C LEU A 2 -2.12 -11.43 3.18
N GLY A 3 -0.92 -11.45 2.62
CA GLY A 3 0.27 -11.83 3.38
C GLY A 3 0.54 -10.86 4.55
N PRO A 4 1.25 -11.26 5.61
CA PRO A 4 1.46 -10.42 6.81
C PRO A 4 2.08 -9.05 6.50
N ALA A 5 3.08 -9.01 5.62
CA ALA A 5 3.73 -7.76 5.22
C ALA A 5 2.81 -6.86 4.38
N ALA A 6 1.98 -7.46 3.53
CA ALA A 6 1.01 -6.72 2.74
C ALA A 6 -0.14 -6.20 3.60
N ASP A 7 -0.56 -6.95 4.63
CA ASP A 7 -1.59 -6.49 5.58
C ASP A 7 -1.10 -5.29 6.40
N GLU A 8 0.14 -5.34 6.90
CA GLU A 8 0.74 -4.21 7.62
C GLU A 8 0.86 -2.96 6.72
N ALA A 9 1.29 -3.14 5.47
CA ALA A 9 1.35 -2.07 4.48
C ALA A 9 -0.05 -1.51 4.14
N CYS A 10 -1.05 -2.38 4.00
CA CYS A 10 -2.44 -2.00 3.76
C CYS A 10 -3.00 -1.14 4.90
N GLN A 11 -2.73 -1.51 6.14
CA GLN A 11 -3.13 -0.73 7.32
C GLN A 11 -2.43 0.62 7.37
N TYR A 12 -1.13 0.68 7.06
CA TYR A 12 -0.37 1.93 6.99
C TYR A 12 -0.95 2.90 5.96
N VAL A 13 -1.15 2.43 4.72
CA VAL A 13 -1.74 3.23 3.65
C VAL A 13 -3.14 3.69 4.02
N ARG A 14 -3.97 2.79 4.57
CA ARG A 14 -5.31 3.15 5.03
C ARG A 14 -5.28 4.25 6.09
N GLY A 15 -4.25 4.30 6.93
CA GLY A 15 -4.04 5.39 7.90
C GLY A 15 -3.76 6.73 7.23
N ILE A 16 -3.08 6.75 6.08
CA ILE A 16 -2.74 7.96 5.33
C ILE A 16 -3.93 8.45 4.51
N VAL A 17 -4.46 7.60 3.62
CA VAL A 17 -5.51 7.99 2.66
C VAL A 17 -6.93 7.82 3.21
N GLY A 18 -7.10 7.23 4.40
CA GLY A 18 -8.41 6.98 5.02
C GLY A 18 -9.27 5.94 4.28
N LYS A 19 -8.75 5.33 3.22
CA LYS A 19 -9.45 4.39 2.34
C LYS A 19 -8.71 3.06 2.28
N ASN A 20 -9.44 1.98 2.04
CA ASN A 20 -8.83 0.66 1.88
C ASN A 20 -8.11 0.59 0.51
N PRO A 21 -6.77 0.45 0.47
CA PRO A 21 -6.02 0.42 -0.78
C PRO A 21 -6.35 -0.78 -1.67
N LEU A 22 -6.86 -1.88 -1.10
CA LEU A 22 -7.28 -3.05 -1.88
C LEU A 22 -8.53 -2.79 -2.75
N LEU A 23 -9.24 -1.70 -2.48
CA LEU A 23 -10.40 -1.25 -3.24
C LEU A 23 -10.03 -0.16 -4.27
N LEU A 24 -8.81 0.36 -4.22
CA LEU A 24 -8.32 1.42 -5.11
C LEU A 24 -7.58 0.81 -6.30
N ARG A 25 -7.67 1.47 -7.45
CA ARG A 25 -6.85 1.15 -8.64
C ARG A 25 -5.57 1.96 -8.69
N GLU A 26 -5.60 3.13 -8.08
CA GLU A 26 -4.51 4.10 -8.05
C GLU A 26 -4.40 4.65 -6.63
N LEU A 27 -3.16 4.81 -6.17
CA LEU A 27 -2.83 5.33 -4.86
C LEU A 27 -1.74 6.38 -5.03
N ASN A 28 -2.07 7.65 -4.85
CA ASN A 28 -1.08 8.72 -4.93
C ASN A 28 -0.49 9.00 -3.54
N LEU A 29 0.82 8.79 -3.38
CA LEU A 29 1.57 9.16 -2.17
C LEU A 29 2.64 10.23 -2.45
N SER A 30 2.60 10.91 -3.59
CA SER A 30 3.63 11.89 -4.00
C SER A 30 3.77 13.08 -3.05
N GLU A 31 2.72 13.41 -2.30
CA GLU A 31 2.74 14.46 -1.27
C GLU A 31 3.34 14.00 0.07
N HIS A 32 3.73 12.72 0.17
CA HIS A 32 4.30 12.14 1.36
C HIS A 32 5.75 11.70 1.12
N GLU A 33 6.65 12.15 2.00
CA GLU A 33 8.04 11.68 1.99
C GLU A 33 8.07 10.26 2.59
N LEU A 34 8.16 9.26 1.70
CA LEU A 34 8.28 7.85 2.09
C LEU A 34 9.76 7.53 2.28
N GLY A 35 10.13 7.14 3.50
CA GLY A 35 11.45 6.55 3.74
C GLY A 35 11.57 5.12 3.17
N ASP A 36 12.78 4.59 3.15
CA ASP A 36 13.08 3.25 2.58
C ASP A 36 12.20 2.14 3.19
N THR A 37 11.93 2.23 4.50
CA THR A 37 11.07 1.28 5.22
C THR A 37 9.63 1.32 4.71
N GLN A 38 9.10 2.52 4.41
CA GLN A 38 7.75 2.70 3.88
C GLN A 38 7.68 2.22 2.44
N VAL A 39 8.70 2.51 1.62
CA VAL A 39 8.80 2.02 0.23
C VAL A 39 8.81 0.48 0.19
N ASN A 40 9.57 -0.17 1.05
CA ASN A 40 9.59 -1.63 1.15
C ASN A 40 8.24 -2.23 1.54
N ARG A 41 7.50 -1.58 2.44
CA ARG A 41 6.12 -1.96 2.77
C ARG A 41 5.20 -1.83 1.55
N MET A 42 5.33 -0.74 0.79
CA MET A 42 4.51 -0.54 -0.41
C MET A 42 4.82 -1.60 -1.48
N ALA A 43 6.09 -1.95 -1.65
CA ALA A 43 6.50 -3.04 -2.53
C ALA A 43 5.88 -4.38 -2.10
N ALA A 44 5.86 -4.70 -0.80
CA ALA A 44 5.23 -5.91 -0.28
C ALA A 44 3.72 -5.95 -0.55
N LEU A 45 3.03 -4.80 -0.44
CA LEU A 45 1.62 -4.69 -0.80
C LEU A 45 1.39 -4.92 -2.30
N LEU A 46 2.20 -4.30 -3.16
CA LEU A 46 2.09 -4.44 -4.63
C LEU A 46 2.43 -5.86 -5.12
N GLN A 47 3.32 -6.56 -4.42
CA GLN A 47 3.67 -7.95 -4.72
C GLN A 47 2.59 -8.95 -4.27
N ASP A 48 1.65 -8.55 -3.41
CA ASP A 48 0.57 -9.43 -2.98
C ASP A 48 -0.43 -9.64 -4.13
N LYS A 49 -0.73 -10.91 -4.42
CA LYS A 49 -1.68 -11.32 -5.48
C LYS A 49 -3.10 -10.73 -5.33
N HIS A 50 -3.46 -10.29 -4.14
CA HIS A 50 -4.76 -9.69 -3.85
C HIS A 50 -4.76 -8.16 -3.99
N CYS A 51 -3.59 -7.54 -4.20
CA CYS A 51 -3.49 -6.13 -4.48
C CYS A 51 -3.96 -5.82 -5.90
N LYS A 52 -4.75 -4.75 -6.03
CA LYS A 52 -5.33 -4.28 -7.30
C LYS A 52 -4.81 -2.90 -7.70
N LEU A 53 -3.79 -2.41 -7.00
CA LEU A 53 -3.14 -1.16 -7.32
C LEU A 53 -2.29 -1.38 -8.57
N ASN A 54 -2.58 -0.61 -9.60
CA ASN A 54 -1.84 -0.63 -10.86
C ASN A 54 -0.78 0.48 -10.91
N THR A 55 -0.99 1.55 -10.15
CA THR A 55 -0.17 2.76 -10.17
C THR A 55 -0.02 3.33 -8.76
N LEU A 56 1.20 3.76 -8.43
CA LEU A 56 1.58 4.47 -7.20
C LEU A 56 2.10 5.88 -7.56
#